data_AF-A0A519JKG4-F1
#
_entry.id   AF-A0A519JKG4-F1
#
_cell.length_a   1.000
_cell.length_b   1.000
_cell.length_c   1.000
_cell.angle_alpha   90.00
_cell.angle_beta   90.00
_cell.angle_gamma   90.00
#
_symmetry.space_group_name_H-M   'P 1'
#
loop_
_entity.id
_entity.type
_entity.pdbx_description
1 polymer ?
#
loop_
_entity_poly.entity_id
_entity_poly.type
_entity_poly.pdbx_seq_one_letter_code
_entity_poly.pdbx_strand_id
1 'polypeptide(L)'
;MRYVHDENFSQIAGDDLMHTDFEGCTFTGCDLTQCDFTGTVFIDCRFEDCNFSDAKINYVALRDVRFFDCNFADVNFAMVDALLFIISMTRCNLDRSKFYSLK
;
A
#
# COMPACT_ATOMS: atom_id res chain seq x y z
N MET A 1 -4.32 -14.63 9.93
CA MET A 1 -3.53 -13.54 9.31
C MET A 1 -2.16 -14.07 9.07
N ARG A 2 -1.65 -13.88 7.85
CA ARG A 2 -0.28 -14.22 7.47
C ARG A 2 0.63 -13.07 7.93
N TYR A 3 1.85 -13.38 8.32
CA TYR A 3 2.84 -12.38 8.70
C TYR A 3 4.12 -12.58 7.87
N VAL A 4 4.69 -11.49 7.37
CA VAL A 4 5.86 -11.44 6.48
C VAL A 4 6.79 -10.33 6.95
N HIS A 5 8.08 -10.61 7.10
CA HIS A 5 9.05 -9.69 7.68
C HIS A 5 10.37 -9.67 6.90
N ASP A 6 10.92 -8.48 6.65
CA ASP A 6 12.23 -8.24 5.98
C ASP A 6 12.39 -8.89 4.59
N GLU A 7 11.29 -9.05 3.85
CA GLU A 7 11.32 -9.66 2.52
C GLU A 7 11.35 -8.62 1.38
N ASN A 8 11.88 -9.05 0.23
CA ASN A 8 11.96 -8.24 -0.98
C ASN A 8 11.11 -8.87 -2.11
N PHE A 9 10.17 -8.10 -2.64
CA PHE A 9 9.25 -8.53 -3.68
C PHE A 9 9.49 -7.76 -4.97
N SER A 10 9.70 -8.50 -6.07
CA SER A 10 9.58 -7.96 -7.43
C SER A 10 8.28 -8.37 -8.11
N GLN A 11 7.60 -9.38 -7.54
CA GLN A 11 6.28 -9.86 -7.91
C GLN A 11 5.60 -10.42 -6.67
N ILE A 12 4.27 -10.24 -6.56
CA ILE A 12 3.44 -10.83 -5.51
C ILE A 12 2.04 -11.10 -6.07
N ALA A 13 1.44 -12.23 -5.72
CA ALA A 13 0.09 -12.55 -6.17
C ALA A 13 -0.94 -11.74 -5.37
N GLY A 14 -2.03 -11.33 -6.02
CA GLY A 14 -3.10 -10.58 -5.36
C GLY A 14 -3.68 -11.30 -4.12
N ASP A 15 -3.80 -12.63 -4.18
CA ASP A 15 -4.32 -13.46 -3.08
C ASP A 15 -3.39 -13.49 -1.85
N ASP A 16 -2.10 -13.15 -2.01
CA ASP A 16 -1.14 -13.09 -0.90
C ASP A 16 -1.23 -11.79 -0.09
N LEU A 17 -1.97 -10.78 -0.60
CA LEU A 17 -2.04 -9.45 -0.01
C LEU A 17 -3.09 -9.37 1.09
N MET A 18 -4.29 -9.90 0.84
CA MET A 18 -5.42 -9.78 1.74
C MET A 18 -5.15 -10.38 3.12
N HIS A 19 -5.43 -9.63 4.19
CA HIS A 19 -5.26 -10.08 5.57
C HIS A 19 -3.83 -10.58 5.90
N THR A 20 -2.83 -9.95 5.27
CA THR A 20 -1.41 -10.17 5.52
C THR A 20 -0.80 -8.95 6.21
N ASP A 21 0.05 -9.22 7.20
CA ASP A 21 0.85 -8.21 7.88
C ASP A 21 2.26 -8.24 7.29
N PHE A 22 2.71 -7.09 6.78
CA PHE A 22 4.04 -6.90 6.24
C PHE A 22 4.82 -5.93 7.12
N GLU A 23 6.00 -6.32 7.54
CA GLU A 23 6.91 -5.50 8.35
C GLU A 23 8.31 -5.47 7.73
N GLY A 24 8.90 -4.28 7.59
CA GLY A 24 10.26 -4.12 7.02
C GLY A 24 10.39 -4.57 5.55
N CYS A 25 9.28 -4.88 4.87
CA CYS A 25 9.31 -5.43 3.52
C CYS A 25 9.52 -4.33 2.46
N THR A 26 10.18 -4.70 1.36
CA THR A 26 10.38 -3.83 0.18
C THR A 26 9.72 -4.44 -1.04
N PHE A 27 8.96 -3.63 -1.77
CA PHE A 27 8.32 -3.99 -3.03
C PHE A 27 8.86 -3.10 -4.14
N THR A 28 9.39 -3.70 -5.21
CA THR A 28 10.05 -2.97 -6.29
C THR A 28 9.53 -3.42 -7.64
N GLY A 29 8.98 -2.50 -8.43
CA GLY A 29 8.50 -2.81 -9.79
C GLY A 29 7.24 -3.68 -9.82
N CYS A 30 6.51 -3.80 -8.71
CA CYS A 30 5.33 -4.65 -8.63
C CYS A 30 4.14 -4.00 -9.35
N ASP A 31 3.47 -4.77 -10.21
CA ASP A 31 2.14 -4.43 -10.70
C ASP A 31 1.10 -4.89 -9.68
N LEU A 32 0.49 -3.93 -8.99
CA LEU A 32 -0.54 -4.10 -7.96
C LEU A 32 -1.87 -3.50 -8.42
N THR A 33 -2.03 -3.30 -9.74
CA THR A 33 -3.23 -2.77 -10.36
C THR A 33 -4.43 -3.65 -10.00
N GLN A 34 -5.53 -3.03 -9.55
CA GLN A 34 -6.78 -3.71 -9.17
C GLN A 34 -6.66 -4.77 -8.07
N CYS A 35 -5.51 -4.87 -7.40
CA CYS A 35 -5.33 -5.80 -6.28
C CYS A 35 -6.18 -5.39 -5.07
N ASP A 36 -6.55 -6.39 -4.27
CA ASP A 36 -7.31 -6.20 -3.04
C ASP A 36 -6.38 -6.28 -1.84
N PHE A 37 -6.27 -5.18 -1.09
CA PHE A 37 -5.48 -5.09 0.13
C PHE A 37 -6.36 -5.14 1.39
N THR A 38 -7.60 -5.59 1.30
CA THR A 38 -8.53 -5.53 2.43
C THR A 38 -7.94 -6.18 3.69
N GLY A 39 -7.89 -5.39 4.78
CA GLY A 39 -7.40 -5.84 6.07
C GLY A 39 -5.89 -6.11 6.14
N THR A 40 -5.11 -5.58 5.20
CA THR A 40 -3.64 -5.68 5.17
C THR A 40 -3.02 -4.65 6.10
N VAL A 41 -1.90 -5.00 6.74
CA VAL A 41 -1.11 -4.09 7.57
C VAL A 41 0.27 -3.94 6.97
N PHE A 42 0.75 -2.69 6.85
CA PHE A 42 2.13 -2.39 6.48
C PHE A 42 2.80 -1.56 7.57
N ILE A 43 3.95 -2.04 8.06
CA ILE A 43 4.79 -1.38 9.06
C ILE A 43 6.22 -1.27 8.52
N ASP A 44 6.82 -0.08 8.55
CA ASP A 44 8.21 0.14 8.12
C ASP A 44 8.53 -0.36 6.69
N CYS A 45 7.51 -0.42 5.83
CA CYS A 45 7.62 -0.95 4.47
C CYS A 45 8.03 0.12 3.44
N ARG A 46 8.61 -0.34 2.33
CA ARG A 46 8.96 0.51 1.18
C ARG A 46 8.36 -0.02 -0.12
N PHE A 47 7.85 0.89 -0.93
CA PHE A 47 7.39 0.62 -2.28
C PHE A 47 8.13 1.53 -3.26
N GLU A 48 8.69 0.93 -4.31
CA GLU A 48 9.47 1.61 -5.34
C GLU A 48 8.98 1.22 -6.72
N ASP A 49 8.62 2.19 -7.56
CA ASP A 49 8.22 1.93 -8.95
C ASP A 49 7.04 0.95 -9.06
N CYS A 50 6.09 1.02 -8.11
CA CYS A 50 4.93 0.12 -8.06
C CYS A 50 3.66 0.80 -8.60
N ASN A 51 2.80 0.03 -9.25
CA ASN A 51 1.52 0.52 -9.76
C ASN A 51 0.35 0.01 -8.90
N PHE A 52 -0.36 0.91 -8.24
CA PHE A 52 -1.55 0.64 -7.43
C PHE A 52 -2.84 1.14 -8.07
N SER A 53 -2.85 1.47 -9.37
CA SER A 53 -4.03 2.03 -10.02
C SER A 53 -5.26 1.13 -9.79
N ASP A 54 -6.39 1.74 -9.42
CA ASP A 54 -7.64 1.04 -9.10
C ASP A 54 -7.55 -0.02 -7.97
N ALA A 55 -6.47 -0.03 -7.17
CA ALA A 55 -6.35 -0.95 -6.04
C ALA A 55 -7.38 -0.65 -4.94
N LYS A 56 -7.86 -1.71 -4.29
CA LYS A 56 -8.79 -1.60 -3.16
C LYS A 56 -8.02 -1.51 -1.85
N ILE A 57 -8.03 -0.32 -1.25
CA ILE A 57 -7.36 -0.03 0.02
C ILE A 57 -8.41 0.20 1.12
N ASN A 58 -9.14 -0.87 1.46
CA ASN A 58 -10.18 -0.83 2.50
C ASN A 58 -9.66 -1.44 3.80
N TYR A 59 -9.82 -0.75 4.92
CA TYR A 59 -9.38 -1.23 6.24
C TYR A 59 -7.88 -1.58 6.28
N VAL A 60 -7.06 -0.80 5.58
CA VAL A 60 -5.60 -0.98 5.54
C VAL A 60 -4.94 -0.09 6.59
N ALA A 61 -3.98 -0.63 7.33
CA ALA A 61 -3.12 0.15 8.21
C ALA A 61 -1.77 0.42 7.55
N LEU A 62 -1.30 1.67 7.59
CA LEU A 62 -0.09 2.14 6.90
C LEU A 62 0.80 2.93 7.85
N ARG A 63 1.67 2.25 8.61
CA ARG A 63 2.57 2.88 9.58
C ARG A 63 4.01 2.93 9.07
N ASP A 64 4.58 4.12 9.05
CA ASP A 64 5.97 4.38 8.64
C ASP A 64 6.28 3.85 7.22
N VAL A 65 5.29 3.93 6.32
CA VAL A 65 5.40 3.39 4.95
C VAL A 65 5.88 4.45 3.97
N ARG A 66 6.83 4.08 3.10
CA ARG A 66 7.42 4.98 2.10
C ARG A 66 7.09 4.52 0.68
N PHE A 67 6.53 5.43 -0.10
CA PHE A 67 6.24 5.23 -1.52
C PHE A 67 7.12 6.15 -2.37
N PHE A 68 7.80 5.58 -3.36
CA PHE A 68 8.68 6.30 -4.28
C PHE A 68 8.40 5.89 -5.73
N ASP A 69 8.08 6.85 -6.58
CA ASP A 69 7.76 6.60 -8.00
C ASP A 69 6.54 5.69 -8.22
N CYS A 70 5.59 5.69 -7.28
CA CYS A 70 4.41 4.82 -7.35
C CYS A 70 3.21 5.52 -8.00
N ASN A 71 2.31 4.73 -8.59
CA ASN A 71 1.07 5.23 -9.17
C ASN A 71 -0.14 4.83 -8.32
N PHE A 72 -0.91 5.81 -7.82
CA PHE A 72 -2.15 5.63 -7.05
C PHE A 72 -3.35 6.29 -7.73
N ALA A 73 -3.34 6.38 -9.07
CA ALA A 73 -4.48 6.89 -9.80
C ALA A 73 -5.78 6.15 -9.42
N ASP A 74 -6.83 6.92 -9.17
CA ASP A 74 -8.17 6.40 -8.82
C ASP A 74 -8.24 5.61 -7.49
N VAL A 75 -7.20 5.64 -6.66
CA VAL A 75 -7.18 4.95 -5.37
C VAL A 75 -7.91 5.75 -4.28
N ASN A 76 -8.72 5.06 -3.49
CA ASN A 76 -9.44 5.65 -2.38
C ASN A 76 -8.82 5.26 -1.02
N PHE A 77 -8.18 6.22 -0.35
CA PHE A 77 -7.61 6.04 0.99
C PHE A 77 -8.61 6.37 2.11
N ALA A 78 -9.88 6.65 1.81
CA ALA A 78 -10.88 7.05 2.80
C ALA A 78 -11.14 6.02 3.91
N MET A 79 -10.76 4.76 3.72
CA MET A 79 -11.00 3.64 4.63
C MET A 79 -9.72 3.10 5.28
N VAL A 80 -8.58 3.79 5.14
CA VAL A 80 -7.37 3.43 5.88
C VAL A 80 -7.49 3.79 7.35
N ASP A 81 -6.74 3.10 8.20
CA ASP A 81 -6.65 3.44 9.62
C ASP A 81 -5.94 4.79 9.79
N ALA A 82 -6.71 5.81 10.15
CA ALA A 82 -6.22 7.18 10.33
C ALA A 82 -5.23 7.33 11.50
N LEU A 83 -5.31 6.47 12.53
CA LEU A 83 -4.42 6.56 13.69
C LEU A 83 -3.01 6.10 13.35
N LEU A 84 -2.90 5.14 12.43
CA LEU A 84 -1.64 4.57 12.01
C LEU A 84 -1.10 5.20 10.73
N PHE A 85 -1.82 6.15 10.11
CA PHE A 85 -1.50 6.73 8.81
C PHE A 85 -0.26 7.64 8.85
N ILE A 86 0.91 7.02 8.88
CA ILE A 86 2.21 7.68 8.86
C ILE A 86 2.89 7.23 7.56
N ILE A 87 2.72 8.02 6.51
CA ILE A 87 3.25 7.68 5.19
C ILE A 87 4.05 8.84 4.59
N SER A 88 4.95 8.51 3.68
CA SER A 88 5.52 9.49 2.75
C SER A 88 5.36 9.03 1.31
N MET A 89 5.01 9.96 0.43
CA MET A 89 4.79 9.72 -0.99
C MET A 89 5.67 10.70 -1.78
N THR A 90 6.66 10.19 -2.49
CA THR A 90 7.63 10.99 -3.27
C THR A 90 7.56 10.58 -4.73
N ARG A 91 7.41 11.57 -5.64
CA ARG A 91 7.23 11.35 -7.09
C ARG A 91 6.07 10.39 -7.42
N CYS A 92 5.03 10.38 -6.59
CA CYS A 92 3.89 9.50 -6.81
C CYS A 92 2.79 10.20 -7.62
N ASN A 93 2.13 9.45 -8.50
CA ASN A 93 0.91 9.92 -9.16
C ASN A 93 -0.29 9.73 -8.23
N LEU A 94 -0.99 10.82 -7.91
CA LEU A 94 -2.15 10.85 -7.02
C LEU A 94 -3.43 11.32 -7.73
N ASP A 95 -3.45 11.30 -9.07
CA ASP A 95 -4.59 11.77 -9.85
C ASP A 95 -5.89 11.07 -9.44
N ARG A 96 -6.93 11.87 -9.13
CA ARG A 96 -8.26 11.40 -8.69
C ARG A 96 -8.26 10.55 -7.41
N SER A 97 -7.11 10.41 -6.75
CA SER A 97 -7.03 9.73 -5.46
C SER A 97 -7.76 10.52 -4.36
N LYS A 98 -8.19 9.81 -3.33
CA LYS A 98 -9.12 10.33 -2.32
C LYS A 98 -8.55 10.17 -0.92
N PHE A 99 -8.40 11.28 -0.18
CA PHE A 99 -7.86 11.30 1.20
C PHE A 99 -8.83 11.92 2.22
N TYR A 100 -10.07 12.22 1.84
CA TYR A 100 -10.92 13.20 2.55
C TYR A 100 -11.38 12.78 3.98
N SER A 101 -11.14 11.53 4.37
CA SER A 101 -11.42 11.01 5.73
C SER A 101 -10.26 11.20 6.70
N LEU A 102 -9.06 11.55 6.20
CA LEU A 102 -7.85 11.70 6.99
C LEU A 102 -7.78 13.15 7.46
N LYS A 103 -8.34 13.39 8.65
CA LYS A 103 -8.37 14.70 9.30
C LYS A 103 -7.49 14.69 10.54
#